data_AF-A0A6A4WHV7-F1
#
_entry.id   AF-A0A6A4WHV7-F1
#
_cell.length_a   1.000
_cell.length_b   1.000
_cell.length_c   1.000
_cell.angle_alpha   90.00
_cell.angle_beta   90.00
_cell.angle_gamma   90.00
#
_symmetry.space_group_name_H-M   'P 1'
#
loop_
_entity.id
_entity.type
_entity.pdbx_description
1 polymer ?
#
loop_
_entity_poly.entity_id
_entity_poly.type
_entity_poly.pdbx_seq_one_letter_code
_entity_poly.pdbx_strand_id
1 'polypeptide(L)'
;MLLLKPLVACEALRLWGGHPLLPRSSLLTCLRHWGTVRPVDTSSVVAATGDGMKVLNVAEKNDAAKNLASIMSGGRSRMREGLSRFNKIYEFDFELQGRRCQMTMTSVSGHLLNYDFAASFRKWMSCSPAALFDCPVIKQCSTDYEPIMRTLEREARRCQMLVIWTDCDREGENIGFEIINVCRAVNPQLKVLRARFSEITPASVRRAVNNLVEPDGRASAAVDVRQELDLRIGAAFTRFQTLRLKQVFPARLADHLISYGSCQFPTLGFVVERYKTIQSFIPESFWKIKVSHMRPEGNVDFNWKRVRLFDEACCRALFERCCENSTATITHVQSKPKSKWRPVPLDTVELEKLASRKLRITAKETMKVAEKLYTQGLISYPRTETNIFPKELALAPLVQQQVNDPNWGAFAARLLETGPNPRQGKKTDNAHPPIHPTKYAPGLQGNEQRLYEFVVRHFLACLSADAQGQETTVEAEVAGEKFSANGLMITARNYLEVYPYDKWSDKELPVYRVGQQFASELAMPSGETTPPPLLTEADLIALMDKHGIGEWLGAATD
;
A
#
# COMPACT_ATOMS: atom_id res chain seq x y z
N MET A 1 -3.08 14.40 24.49
CA MET A 1 -3.86 13.30 25.08
C MET A 1 -3.58 12.05 24.28
N LEU A 2 -2.66 11.24 24.82
CA LEU A 2 -2.25 9.94 24.30
C LEU A 2 -3.22 8.84 24.80
N LEU A 3 -3.24 7.73 24.06
CA LEU A 3 -3.74 6.39 24.43
C LEU A 3 -5.27 6.21 24.47
N LEU A 4 -5.82 5.61 23.39
CA LEU A 4 -6.86 4.55 23.45
C LEU A 4 -7.24 4.07 22.04
N LYS A 5 -6.44 3.15 21.49
CA LYS A 5 -6.81 2.11 20.51
C LYS A 5 -5.87 0.94 20.84
N PRO A 6 -6.32 -0.32 21.02
CA PRO A 6 -7.39 -1.01 20.28
C PRO A 6 -8.41 -1.77 21.17
N LEU A 7 -9.69 -1.72 20.80
CA LEU A 7 -10.76 -2.54 21.39
C LEU A 7 -11.72 -2.94 20.26
N VAL A 8 -11.29 -3.88 19.41
CA VAL A 8 -12.18 -4.52 18.41
C VAL A 8 -12.14 -6.06 18.51
N ALA A 9 -11.33 -6.62 19.43
CA ALA A 9 -11.26 -8.07 19.65
C ALA A 9 -12.10 -8.59 20.85
N CYS A 10 -12.93 -7.75 21.50
CA CYS A 10 -13.66 -8.14 22.72
C CYS A 10 -15.20 -8.10 22.64
N GLU A 11 -15.81 -7.77 21.49
CA GLU A 11 -17.27 -7.76 21.36
C GLU A 11 -17.89 -9.06 20.83
N ALA A 12 -17.09 -10.07 20.48
CA ALA A 12 -17.58 -11.38 20.03
C ALA A 12 -17.94 -12.36 21.17
N LEU A 13 -17.72 -11.99 22.45
CA LEU A 13 -17.93 -12.88 23.61
C LEU A 13 -19.09 -12.46 24.54
N ARG A 14 -19.93 -11.49 24.15
CA ARG A 14 -21.07 -11.03 24.97
C ARG A 14 -22.43 -11.66 24.67
N LEU A 15 -22.50 -12.73 23.86
CA LEU A 15 -23.79 -13.35 23.47
C LEU A 15 -24.09 -14.74 24.06
N TRP A 16 -23.28 -15.29 24.96
CA TRP A 16 -23.60 -16.56 25.64
C TRP A 16 -23.55 -16.39 27.16
N GLY A 17 -24.67 -16.70 27.81
CA GLY A 17 -25.02 -16.26 29.16
C GLY A 17 -24.44 -17.06 30.34
N GLY A 18 -24.44 -16.34 31.47
CA GLY A 18 -24.56 -16.73 32.89
C GLY A 18 -24.33 -18.17 33.35
N HIS A 19 -23.35 -18.38 34.24
CA HIS A 19 -23.52 -18.40 35.72
C HIS A 19 -22.14 -18.53 36.41
N PRO A 20 -22.01 -18.15 37.71
CA PRO A 20 -20.73 -17.87 38.37
C PRO A 20 -20.23 -19.05 39.20
N LEU A 21 -18.92 -19.10 39.47
CA LEU A 21 -18.31 -19.29 40.82
C LEU A 21 -16.77 -19.54 40.73
N LEU A 22 -16.05 -18.89 41.65
CA LEU A 22 -14.77 -19.26 42.28
C LEU A 22 -13.41 -18.81 41.64
N PRO A 23 -12.35 -18.61 42.47
CA PRO A 23 -11.85 -17.25 42.72
C PRO A 23 -10.43 -16.96 42.22
N ARG A 24 -10.10 -15.66 42.24
CA ARG A 24 -8.78 -15.05 41.98
C ARG A 24 -7.72 -15.53 42.99
N SER A 25 -6.66 -16.19 42.51
CA SER A 25 -5.30 -16.07 43.07
C SER A 25 -4.29 -16.88 42.24
N SER A 26 -3.44 -16.21 41.46
CA SER A 26 -2.03 -16.57 41.19
C SER A 26 -1.46 -15.74 40.03
N LEU A 27 -1.31 -14.43 40.27
CA LEU A 27 -0.33 -13.59 39.59
C LEU A 27 0.89 -13.53 40.53
N LEU A 28 2.09 -13.48 39.95
CA LEU A 28 3.42 -13.70 40.54
C LEU A 28 3.84 -15.17 40.61
N THR A 29 4.72 -15.58 39.69
CA THR A 29 6.16 -15.80 39.95
C THR A 29 6.76 -16.47 38.72
N CYS A 30 7.64 -15.78 37.98
CA CYS A 30 8.77 -16.35 37.21
C CYS A 30 9.39 -15.29 36.27
N LEU A 31 10.05 -14.28 36.84
CA LEU A 31 11.01 -13.43 36.12
C LEU A 31 12.11 -13.02 37.12
N ARG A 32 13.05 -13.92 37.36
CA ARG A 32 14.36 -13.60 37.95
C ARG A 32 15.39 -14.57 37.41
N HIS A 33 16.09 -14.18 36.36
CA HIS A 33 17.49 -14.55 36.09
C HIS A 33 18.01 -13.65 34.95
N TRP A 34 18.28 -12.38 35.27
CA TRP A 34 19.16 -11.54 34.45
C TRP A 34 20.31 -11.13 35.35
N GLY A 35 21.43 -11.83 35.17
CA GLY A 35 22.69 -11.58 35.84
C GLY A 35 23.33 -10.29 35.35
N THR A 36 24.00 -9.64 36.29
CA THR A 36 24.84 -8.45 36.15
C THR A 36 25.85 -8.55 35.00
N VAL A 37 25.84 -7.54 34.13
CA VAL A 37 26.88 -7.29 33.12
C VAL A 37 28.16 -6.83 33.82
N ARG A 38 29.27 -7.56 33.65
CA ARG A 38 30.62 -7.08 33.95
C ARG A 38 31.30 -6.65 32.64
N PRO A 39 32.17 -5.62 32.66
CA PRO A 39 32.92 -5.21 31.48
C PRO A 39 33.93 -6.30 31.10
N VAL A 40 33.93 -6.70 29.83
CA VAL A 40 34.90 -7.66 29.29
C VAL A 40 36.13 -6.91 28.82
N ASP A 41 37.26 -7.31 29.40
CA ASP A 41 38.61 -6.86 29.13
C ASP A 41 39.04 -7.25 27.70
N THR A 42 39.52 -6.27 26.93
CA THR A 42 39.96 -6.46 25.54
C THR A 42 41.44 -6.81 25.49
N SER A 43 41.79 -8.06 25.80
CA SER A 43 43.11 -8.58 25.43
C SER A 43 43.17 -10.11 25.47
N SER A 44 42.88 -10.76 24.35
CA SER A 44 43.51 -12.04 24.01
C SER A 44 43.50 -12.23 22.51
N VAL A 45 44.67 -11.98 21.92
CA VAL A 45 44.99 -12.19 20.51
C VAL A 45 45.02 -13.70 20.25
N VAL A 46 44.08 -14.20 19.46
CA VAL A 46 44.18 -15.52 18.84
C VAL A 46 44.85 -15.33 17.48
N ALA A 47 46.00 -15.99 17.31
CA ALA A 47 46.75 -16.03 16.06
C ALA A 47 45.86 -16.62 14.94
N ALA A 48 45.54 -15.81 13.94
CA ALA A 48 44.84 -16.24 12.73
C ALA A 48 45.85 -16.49 11.62
N THR A 49 45.98 -17.75 11.24
CA THR A 49 46.66 -18.19 10.03
C THR A 49 45.90 -17.70 8.78
N GLY A 50 46.50 -16.80 8.00
CA GLY A 50 46.49 -16.76 6.53
C GLY A 50 45.20 -16.69 5.68
N ASP A 51 43.99 -16.86 6.20
CA ASP A 51 42.76 -16.82 5.38
C ASP A 51 41.99 -15.50 5.64
N GLY A 52 41.76 -14.72 4.59
CA GLY A 52 41.08 -13.42 4.68
C GLY A 52 39.65 -13.53 5.21
N MET A 53 39.14 -12.46 5.82
CA MET A 53 37.77 -12.42 6.38
C MET A 53 36.73 -12.76 5.30
N LYS A 54 35.89 -13.76 5.56
CA LYS A 54 34.75 -14.17 4.72
C LYS A 54 33.44 -13.68 5.31
N VAL A 55 32.63 -13.04 4.47
CA VAL A 55 31.36 -12.43 4.86
C VAL A 55 30.23 -13.06 4.04
N LEU A 56 29.33 -13.77 4.72
CA LEU A 56 28.10 -14.27 4.12
C LEU A 56 27.11 -13.12 3.99
N ASN A 57 26.53 -12.93 2.80
CA ASN A 57 25.51 -11.92 2.54
C ASN A 57 24.27 -12.63 1.99
N VAL A 58 23.10 -12.37 2.56
CA VAL A 58 21.88 -13.11 2.18
C VAL A 58 20.75 -12.14 1.86
N ALA A 59 20.31 -12.14 0.60
CA ALA A 59 19.15 -11.37 0.14
C ALA A 59 17.86 -12.21 0.15
N GLU A 60 16.71 -11.55 0.01
CA GLU A 60 15.40 -12.22 0.06
C GLU A 60 15.09 -13.08 -1.18
N LYS A 61 15.59 -12.67 -2.34
CA LYS A 61 15.36 -13.32 -3.64
C LYS A 61 16.66 -13.32 -4.46
N ASN A 62 16.81 -14.29 -5.37
CA ASN A 62 18.05 -14.43 -6.15
C ASN A 62 18.35 -13.24 -7.06
N ASP A 63 17.32 -12.62 -7.66
CA ASP A 63 17.52 -11.44 -8.50
C ASP A 63 18.05 -10.24 -7.71
N ALA A 64 17.59 -10.05 -6.47
CA ALA A 64 18.15 -9.06 -5.56
C ALA A 64 19.61 -9.37 -5.23
N ALA A 65 19.94 -10.61 -4.88
CA ALA A 65 21.32 -11.04 -4.63
C ALA A 65 22.25 -10.79 -5.83
N LYS A 66 21.79 -11.12 -7.05
CA LYS A 66 22.53 -10.88 -8.29
C LYS A 66 22.80 -9.39 -8.52
N ASN A 67 21.78 -8.55 -8.34
CA ASN A 67 21.90 -7.11 -8.58
C ASN A 67 22.77 -6.44 -7.51
N LEU A 68 22.61 -6.81 -6.24
CA LEU A 68 23.47 -6.35 -5.15
C LEU A 68 24.94 -6.75 -5.37
N ALA A 69 25.20 -8.03 -5.71
CA ALA A 69 26.55 -8.50 -6.00
C ALA A 69 27.17 -7.79 -7.22
N SER A 70 26.39 -7.56 -8.27
CA SER A 70 26.84 -6.81 -9.45
C SER A 70 27.24 -5.39 -9.09
N ILE A 71 26.43 -4.69 -8.30
CA ILE A 71 26.71 -3.33 -7.83
C ILE A 71 27.97 -3.28 -6.95
N MET A 72 28.05 -4.18 -5.95
CA MET A 72 29.16 -4.18 -4.99
C MET A 72 30.50 -4.59 -5.62
N SER A 73 30.48 -5.50 -6.59
CA SER A 73 31.70 -5.98 -7.28
C SER A 73 32.12 -5.11 -8.47
N GLY A 74 31.25 -4.19 -8.92
CA GLY A 74 31.41 -3.50 -10.20
C GLY A 74 31.32 -4.46 -11.39
N GLY A 75 30.45 -5.46 -11.31
CA GLY A 75 30.24 -6.49 -12.33
C GLY A 75 31.27 -7.62 -12.37
N ARG A 76 32.18 -7.69 -11.38
CA ARG A 76 33.29 -8.67 -11.34
C ARG A 76 33.03 -9.87 -10.43
N SER A 77 31.79 -10.07 -9.98
CA SER A 77 31.45 -11.22 -9.14
C SER A 77 31.55 -12.54 -9.91
N ARG A 78 32.13 -13.56 -9.27
CA ARG A 78 32.16 -14.93 -9.77
C ARG A 78 30.91 -15.68 -9.29
N MET A 79 30.14 -16.23 -10.22
CA MET A 79 28.98 -17.06 -9.88
C MET A 79 29.40 -18.50 -9.58
N ARG A 80 28.78 -19.10 -8.56
CA ARG A 80 28.91 -20.48 -8.12
C ARG A 80 27.54 -21.06 -7.80
N GLU A 81 27.37 -22.37 -8.01
CA GLU A 81 26.13 -23.06 -7.68
C GLU A 81 25.96 -23.28 -6.17
N GLY A 82 24.72 -23.10 -5.71
CA GLY A 82 24.24 -23.53 -4.40
C GLY A 82 23.73 -24.98 -4.44
N LEU A 83 23.12 -25.45 -3.36
CA LEU A 83 22.39 -26.72 -3.38
C LEU A 83 20.98 -26.55 -3.98
N SER A 84 20.40 -25.35 -3.87
CA SER A 84 19.20 -24.96 -4.63
C SER A 84 19.59 -24.54 -6.05
N ARG A 85 18.82 -25.00 -7.04
CA ARG A 85 19.02 -24.64 -8.45
C ARG A 85 18.73 -23.15 -8.72
N PHE A 86 17.88 -22.52 -7.93
CA PHE A 86 17.39 -21.17 -8.15
C PHE A 86 18.16 -20.11 -7.36
N ASN A 87 18.84 -20.50 -6.28
CA ASN A 87 19.57 -19.59 -5.40
C ASN A 87 21.07 -19.76 -5.63
N LYS A 88 21.63 -18.87 -6.46
CA LYS A 88 23.05 -18.88 -6.81
C LYS A 88 23.88 -18.23 -5.69
N ILE A 89 25.19 -18.42 -5.79
CA ILE A 89 26.19 -17.79 -4.92
C ILE A 89 27.08 -16.90 -5.78
N TYR A 90 27.31 -15.68 -5.35
CA TYR A 90 28.11 -14.67 -6.03
C TYR A 90 29.28 -14.26 -5.12
N GLU A 91 30.50 -14.63 -5.52
CA GLU A 91 31.72 -14.39 -4.77
C GLU A 91 32.49 -13.20 -5.34
N PHE A 92 32.96 -12.29 -4.49
CA PHE A 92 33.79 -11.16 -4.92
C PHE A 92 34.60 -10.59 -3.76
N ASP A 93 35.73 -9.97 -4.07
CA ASP A 93 36.51 -9.21 -3.09
C ASP A 93 35.88 -7.84 -2.85
N PHE A 94 35.86 -7.42 -1.58
CA PHE A 94 35.30 -6.15 -1.18
C PHE A 94 36.08 -5.57 0.01
N GLU A 95 36.08 -4.25 0.14
CA GLU A 95 36.64 -3.56 1.30
C GLU A 95 35.51 -3.14 2.24
N LEU A 96 35.38 -3.84 3.37
CA LEU A 96 34.37 -3.57 4.38
C LEU A 96 35.04 -2.93 5.60
N GLN A 97 34.65 -1.70 5.93
CA GLN A 97 35.19 -0.96 7.09
C GLN A 97 36.73 -0.90 7.11
N GLY A 98 37.35 -0.68 5.95
CA GLY A 98 38.82 -0.59 5.80
C GLY A 98 39.56 -1.94 5.81
N ARG A 99 38.83 -3.07 5.80
CA ARG A 99 39.42 -4.42 5.76
C ARG A 99 39.02 -5.12 4.46
N ARG A 100 40.00 -5.69 3.77
CA ARG A 100 39.72 -6.59 2.64
C ARG A 100 39.05 -7.86 3.13
N CYS A 101 37.95 -8.21 2.50
CA CYS A 101 37.17 -9.40 2.79
C CYS A 101 36.66 -10.03 1.50
N GLN A 102 36.37 -11.33 1.57
CA GLN A 102 35.69 -12.06 0.50
C GLN A 102 34.19 -12.08 0.83
N MET A 103 33.39 -11.46 -0.02
CA MET A 103 31.93 -11.47 0.07
C MET A 103 31.38 -12.72 -0.62
N THR A 104 30.54 -13.47 0.09
CA THR A 104 29.76 -14.59 -0.44
C THR A 104 28.30 -14.17 -0.42
N MET A 105 27.79 -13.64 -1.53
CA MET A 105 26.39 -13.20 -1.66
C MET A 105 25.51 -14.33 -2.17
N THR A 106 24.43 -14.65 -1.46
CA THR A 106 23.42 -15.62 -1.88
C THR A 106 22.02 -15.12 -1.51
N SER A 107 21.01 -15.96 -1.62
CA SER A 107 19.62 -15.59 -1.35
C SER A 107 18.81 -16.73 -0.75
N VAL A 108 17.72 -16.35 -0.10
CA VAL A 108 16.56 -17.21 0.11
C VAL A 108 15.52 -16.98 -1.00
N SER A 109 14.31 -17.49 -0.82
CA SER A 109 13.19 -17.34 -1.75
C SER A 109 11.93 -16.90 -0.98
N GLY A 110 12.03 -15.80 -0.24
CA GLY A 110 11.04 -15.41 0.78
C GLY A 110 11.25 -16.16 2.10
N HIS A 111 10.16 -16.42 2.84
CA HIS A 111 10.19 -17.19 4.09
C HIS A 111 10.78 -18.59 3.88
N LEU A 112 11.79 -18.90 4.69
CA LEU A 112 12.47 -20.18 4.74
C LEU A 112 11.73 -21.14 5.68
N LEU A 113 11.18 -20.61 6.77
CA LEU A 113 10.51 -21.39 7.82
C LEU A 113 9.03 -21.03 7.90
N ASN A 114 8.18 -22.03 8.15
CA ASN A 114 6.74 -21.83 8.35
C ASN A 114 6.31 -22.36 9.71
N TYR A 115 5.37 -21.67 10.35
CA TYR A 115 4.68 -22.19 11.52
C TYR A 115 3.70 -23.28 11.14
N ASP A 116 3.70 -24.36 11.91
CA ASP A 116 2.70 -25.42 11.86
C ASP A 116 2.45 -25.94 13.27
N PHE A 117 1.34 -26.63 13.47
CA PHE A 117 1.08 -27.33 14.71
C PHE A 117 2.03 -28.53 14.87
N ALA A 118 2.33 -28.90 16.12
CA ALA A 118 3.00 -30.15 16.40
C ALA A 118 2.25 -31.34 15.78
N ALA A 119 2.99 -32.39 15.39
CA ALA A 119 2.48 -33.48 14.53
C ALA A 119 1.17 -34.13 15.03
N SER A 120 0.98 -34.24 16.34
CA SER A 120 -0.24 -34.78 16.97
C SER A 120 -1.49 -33.93 16.74
N PHE A 121 -1.36 -32.65 16.41
CA PHE A 121 -2.48 -31.70 16.23
C PHE A 121 -2.73 -31.31 14.76
N ARG A 122 -1.89 -31.77 13.82
CA ARG A 122 -2.00 -31.44 12.39
C ARG A 122 -3.23 -32.04 11.72
N LYS A 123 -3.60 -33.28 12.06
CA LYS A 123 -4.78 -33.93 11.47
C LYS A 123 -6.04 -33.26 12.00
N TRP A 124 -7.00 -33.00 11.12
CA TRP A 124 -8.21 -32.28 11.47
C TRP A 124 -9.06 -32.98 12.54
N MET A 125 -9.04 -34.32 12.54
CA MET A 125 -9.78 -35.16 13.48
C MET A 125 -8.96 -35.62 14.68
N SER A 126 -7.70 -35.19 14.84
CA SER A 126 -6.85 -35.65 15.95
C SER A 126 -7.04 -34.85 17.24
N CYS A 127 -7.72 -33.70 17.19
CA CYS A 127 -7.99 -32.86 18.35
C CYS A 127 -9.25 -32.00 18.11
N SER A 128 -9.82 -31.46 19.19
CA SER A 128 -10.89 -30.47 19.06
C SER A 128 -10.33 -29.15 18.49
N PRO A 129 -11.11 -28.39 17.71
CA PRO A 129 -10.66 -27.08 17.21
C PRO A 129 -10.27 -26.10 18.32
N ALA A 130 -10.92 -26.17 19.49
CA ALA A 130 -10.60 -25.34 20.65
C ALA A 130 -9.18 -25.62 21.18
N ALA A 131 -8.68 -26.85 21.10
CA ALA A 131 -7.34 -27.19 21.56
C ALA A 131 -6.23 -26.50 20.73
N LEU A 132 -6.55 -25.98 19.53
CA LEU A 132 -5.58 -25.30 18.67
C LEU A 132 -5.15 -23.92 19.20
N PHE A 133 -5.88 -23.35 20.16
CA PHE A 133 -5.47 -22.10 20.81
C PHE A 133 -4.27 -22.28 21.74
N ASP A 134 -4.14 -23.46 22.37
CA ASP A 134 -3.10 -23.72 23.38
C ASP A 134 -2.03 -24.70 22.91
N CYS A 135 -2.27 -25.44 21.83
CA CYS A 135 -1.33 -26.49 21.43
C CYS A 135 0.02 -25.91 20.96
N PRO A 136 1.12 -26.67 21.08
CA PRO A 136 2.44 -26.22 20.64
C PRO A 136 2.48 -25.99 19.13
N VAL A 137 3.06 -24.85 18.73
CA VAL A 137 3.43 -24.54 17.35
C VAL A 137 4.94 -24.70 17.17
N ILE A 138 5.35 -25.11 15.98
CA ILE A 138 6.76 -25.26 15.62
C ILE A 138 7.03 -24.53 14.31
N LYS A 139 8.18 -23.87 14.23
CA LYS A 139 8.70 -23.29 12.98
C LYS A 139 9.59 -24.33 12.30
N GLN A 140 9.26 -24.71 11.08
CA GLN A 140 9.97 -25.78 10.35
C GLN A 140 10.21 -25.37 8.89
N CYS A 141 11.34 -25.81 8.35
CA CYS A 141 11.66 -25.66 6.93
C CYS A 141 10.83 -26.65 6.11
N SER A 142 10.23 -26.21 5.01
CA SER A 142 9.58 -27.13 4.08
C SER A 142 10.63 -27.88 3.25
N THR A 143 10.27 -29.07 2.76
CA THR A 143 11.17 -29.90 1.95
C THR A 143 11.73 -29.15 0.73
N ASP A 144 10.94 -28.25 0.14
CA ASP A 144 11.31 -27.48 -1.04
C ASP A 144 12.41 -26.44 -0.75
N TYR A 145 12.51 -25.96 0.50
CA TYR A 145 13.53 -24.99 0.91
C TYR A 145 14.72 -25.60 1.66
N GLU A 146 14.69 -26.89 1.95
CA GLU A 146 15.80 -27.63 2.56
C GLU A 146 17.15 -27.42 1.83
N PRO A 147 17.23 -27.40 0.48
CA PRO A 147 18.49 -27.10 -0.21
C PRO A 147 19.02 -25.69 0.06
N ILE A 148 18.14 -24.70 0.25
CA ILE A 148 18.52 -23.33 0.61
C ILE A 148 19.09 -23.33 2.03
N MET A 149 18.36 -23.92 2.99
CA MET A 149 18.79 -24.02 4.39
C MET A 149 20.18 -24.66 4.51
N ARG A 150 20.40 -25.81 3.85
CA ARG A 150 21.71 -26.48 3.84
C ARG A 150 22.81 -25.67 3.18
N THR A 151 22.48 -24.83 2.18
CA THR A 151 23.43 -23.91 1.58
C THR A 151 23.86 -22.86 2.60
N LEU A 152 22.91 -22.25 3.31
CA LEU A 152 23.21 -21.28 4.38
C LEU A 152 24.10 -21.89 5.46
N GLU A 153 23.77 -23.09 5.95
CA GLU A 153 24.60 -23.81 6.93
C GLU A 153 26.01 -24.10 6.41
N ARG A 154 26.15 -24.48 5.13
CA ARG A 154 27.45 -24.77 4.52
C ARG A 154 28.33 -23.52 4.46
N GLU A 155 27.78 -22.39 4.04
CA GLU A 155 28.54 -21.14 3.92
C GLU A 155 28.82 -20.51 5.30
N ALA A 156 27.86 -20.56 6.23
CA ALA A 156 27.99 -19.98 7.57
C ALA A 156 29.14 -20.60 8.39
N ARG A 157 29.46 -21.88 8.19
CA ARG A 157 30.61 -22.56 8.82
C ARG A 157 31.96 -21.95 8.45
N ARG A 158 32.06 -21.27 7.29
CA ARG A 158 33.32 -20.74 6.73
C ARG A 158 33.43 -19.22 6.86
N CYS A 159 32.36 -18.54 7.28
CA CYS A 159 32.29 -17.08 7.36
C CYS A 159 32.43 -16.60 8.80
N GLN A 160 33.02 -15.41 8.97
CA GLN A 160 33.16 -14.76 10.28
C GLN A 160 32.03 -13.74 10.53
N MET A 161 31.34 -13.32 9.48
CA MET A 161 30.24 -12.36 9.54
C MET A 161 29.11 -12.74 8.59
N LEU A 162 27.89 -12.42 8.99
CA LEU A 162 26.66 -12.48 8.21
C LEU A 162 26.08 -11.06 8.08
N VAL A 163 25.79 -10.64 6.85
CA VAL A 163 25.06 -9.40 6.57
C VAL A 163 23.73 -9.73 5.92
N ILE A 164 22.65 -9.28 6.54
CA ILE A 164 21.28 -9.49 6.05
C ILE A 164 20.90 -8.40 5.05
N TRP A 165 20.51 -8.82 3.85
CA TRP A 165 20.12 -8.01 2.69
C TRP A 165 18.69 -8.28 2.23
N THR A 166 17.84 -8.80 3.11
CA THR A 166 16.39 -8.92 2.86
C THR A 166 15.74 -7.56 2.68
N ASP A 167 14.54 -7.50 2.12
CA ASP A 167 13.86 -6.22 1.92
C ASP A 167 13.60 -5.54 3.29
N CYS A 168 13.54 -4.21 3.33
CA CYS A 168 13.59 -3.44 4.58
C CYS A 168 12.22 -3.17 5.23
N ASP A 169 11.30 -4.13 5.11
CA ASP A 169 10.02 -4.15 5.82
C ASP A 169 10.06 -5.13 7.02
N ARG A 170 8.91 -5.37 7.65
CA ARG A 170 8.81 -6.29 8.79
C ARG A 170 8.98 -7.76 8.37
N GLU A 171 8.42 -8.17 7.23
CA GLU A 171 8.55 -9.53 6.72
C GLU A 171 10.01 -9.85 6.40
N GLY A 172 10.71 -8.95 5.69
CA GLY A 172 12.14 -9.06 5.42
C GLY A 172 12.99 -9.10 6.69
N GLU A 173 12.60 -8.39 7.76
CA GLU A 173 13.27 -8.52 9.05
C GLU A 173 13.05 -9.91 9.68
N ASN A 174 11.83 -10.46 9.63
CA ASN A 174 11.54 -11.82 10.12
C ASN A 174 12.30 -12.89 9.34
N ILE A 175 12.33 -12.79 8.00
CA ILE A 175 13.15 -13.65 7.13
C ILE A 175 14.63 -13.52 7.51
N GLY A 176 15.09 -12.31 7.81
CA GLY A 176 16.43 -12.05 8.35
C GLY A 176 16.72 -12.88 9.60
N PHE A 177 15.78 -12.91 10.56
CA PHE A 177 15.90 -13.74 11.76
C PHE A 177 15.84 -15.25 11.49
N GLU A 178 15.07 -15.71 10.51
CA GLU A 178 15.11 -17.11 10.06
C GLU A 178 16.52 -17.50 9.57
N ILE A 179 17.12 -16.66 8.73
CA ILE A 179 18.49 -16.84 8.22
C ILE A 179 19.49 -16.85 9.38
N ILE A 180 19.36 -15.89 10.32
CA ILE A 180 20.23 -15.78 11.50
C ILE A 180 20.18 -17.05 12.34
N ASN A 181 18.98 -17.58 12.60
CA ASN A 181 18.78 -18.78 13.41
C ASN A 181 19.44 -19.99 12.76
N VAL A 182 19.24 -20.20 11.45
CA VAL A 182 19.87 -21.28 10.68
C VAL A 182 21.40 -21.16 10.71
N CYS A 183 21.94 -19.96 10.47
CA CYS A 183 23.39 -19.76 10.43
C CYS A 183 24.04 -19.90 11.81
N ARG A 184 23.41 -19.37 12.88
CA ARG A 184 23.93 -19.46 14.25
C ARG A 184 23.83 -20.86 14.84
N ALA A 185 22.90 -21.70 14.36
CA ALA A 185 22.83 -23.10 14.76
C ALA A 185 24.12 -23.87 14.43
N VAL A 186 24.81 -23.51 13.34
CA VAL A 186 26.09 -24.13 12.93
C VAL A 186 27.33 -23.31 13.30
N ASN A 187 27.18 -22.00 13.53
CA ASN A 187 28.26 -21.10 13.93
C ASN A 187 27.75 -20.06 14.97
N PRO A 188 27.75 -20.41 16.28
CA PRO A 188 27.21 -19.53 17.32
C PRO A 188 27.97 -18.19 17.50
N GLN A 189 29.22 -18.12 17.05
CA GLN A 189 30.08 -16.93 17.16
C GLN A 189 29.95 -15.99 15.95
N LEU A 190 29.06 -16.29 15.00
CA LEU A 190 28.88 -15.51 13.79
C LEU A 190 28.40 -14.09 14.11
N LYS A 191 29.20 -13.08 13.73
CA LYS A 191 28.81 -11.68 13.86
C LYS A 191 27.70 -11.38 12.84
N VAL A 192 26.60 -10.79 13.29
CA VAL A 192 25.43 -10.51 12.45
C VAL A 192 25.23 -9.00 12.33
N LEU A 193 25.03 -8.54 11.10
CA LEU A 193 24.69 -7.16 10.78
C LEU A 193 23.55 -7.12 9.76
N ARG A 194 22.89 -5.96 9.66
CA ARG A 194 21.74 -5.68 8.79
C ARG A 194 22.05 -4.51 7.89
N ALA A 195 21.90 -4.69 6.58
CA ALA A 195 21.97 -3.61 5.60
C ALA A 195 20.57 -2.97 5.45
N ARG A 196 20.49 -1.64 5.57
CA ARG A 196 19.25 -0.86 5.37
C ARG A 196 19.28 -0.10 4.06
N PHE A 197 18.32 -0.37 3.18
CA PHE A 197 18.22 0.24 1.86
C PHE A 197 16.75 0.36 1.41
N SER A 198 16.46 1.35 0.56
CA SER A 198 15.11 1.61 0.02
C SER A 198 15.04 1.45 -1.50
N GLU A 199 16.16 1.12 -2.12
CA GLU A 199 16.34 1.04 -3.57
C GLU A 199 17.62 0.23 -3.86
N ILE A 200 17.65 -0.49 -4.98
CA ILE A 200 18.80 -1.27 -5.44
C ILE A 200 19.61 -0.44 -6.44
N THR A 201 20.23 0.63 -5.94
CA THR A 201 21.08 1.55 -6.73
C THR A 201 22.50 1.63 -6.15
N PRO A 202 23.53 1.96 -6.95
CA PRO A 202 24.90 2.07 -6.46
C PRO A 202 25.09 2.99 -5.26
N ALA A 203 24.38 4.13 -5.24
CA ALA A 203 24.45 5.08 -4.13
C ALA A 203 23.83 4.51 -2.84
N SER A 204 22.64 3.89 -2.95
CA SER A 204 21.94 3.29 -1.82
C SER A 204 22.69 2.11 -1.22
N VAL A 205 23.19 1.19 -2.06
CA VAL A 205 23.97 0.03 -1.62
C VAL A 205 25.27 0.48 -0.94
N ARG A 206 25.99 1.45 -1.49
CA ARG A 206 27.21 1.99 -0.84
C ARG A 206 26.91 2.61 0.51
N ARG A 207 25.82 3.39 0.62
CA ARG A 207 25.36 3.94 1.90
C ARG A 207 25.03 2.84 2.90
N ALA A 208 24.32 1.79 2.47
CA ALA A 208 23.95 0.67 3.34
C ALA A 208 25.17 -0.07 3.90
N VAL A 209 26.17 -0.38 3.05
CA VAL A 209 27.41 -1.05 3.48
C VAL A 209 28.20 -0.21 4.48
N ASN A 210 28.22 1.11 4.32
CA ASN A 210 28.93 2.00 5.23
C ASN A 210 28.19 2.25 6.55
N ASN A 211 26.90 1.92 6.63
CA ASN A 211 26.04 2.18 7.78
C ASN A 211 25.28 0.90 8.20
N LEU A 212 25.99 -0.22 8.28
CA LEU A 212 25.42 -1.47 8.77
C LEU A 212 24.97 -1.33 10.23
N VAL A 213 23.80 -1.89 10.54
CA VAL A 213 23.17 -1.82 11.87
C VAL A 213 22.93 -3.22 12.43
N GLU A 214 22.43 -3.33 13.67
CA GLU A 214 21.94 -4.60 14.21
C GLU A 214 20.52 -4.92 13.67
N PRO A 215 20.19 -6.20 13.44
CA PRO A 215 18.82 -6.61 13.11
C PRO A 215 17.82 -6.25 14.23
N ASP A 216 16.62 -5.82 13.86
CA ASP A 216 15.56 -5.41 14.78
C ASP A 216 14.69 -6.61 15.20
N GLY A 217 15.00 -7.18 16.37
CA GLY A 217 14.25 -8.30 16.94
C GLY A 217 12.80 -7.97 17.28
N ARG A 218 12.44 -6.70 17.49
CA ARG A 218 11.05 -6.31 17.80
C ARG A 218 10.18 -6.37 16.56
N ALA A 219 10.69 -5.90 15.43
CA ALA A 219 9.98 -5.99 14.14
C ALA A 219 9.76 -7.46 13.74
N SER A 220 10.77 -8.30 13.90
CA SER A 220 10.65 -9.75 13.66
C SER A 220 9.63 -10.42 14.59
N ALA A 221 9.68 -10.13 15.89
CA ALA A 221 8.74 -10.70 16.87
C ALA A 221 7.27 -10.31 16.58
N ALA A 222 7.02 -9.11 16.06
CA ALA A 222 5.68 -8.71 15.66
C ALA A 222 5.13 -9.57 14.50
N VAL A 223 5.98 -9.96 13.55
CA VAL A 223 5.60 -10.89 12.46
C VAL A 223 5.34 -12.29 13.01
N ASP A 224 6.19 -12.79 13.90
CA ASP A 224 5.98 -14.10 14.53
C ASP A 224 4.63 -14.15 15.29
N VAL A 225 4.33 -13.11 16.07
CA VAL A 225 3.03 -13.00 16.77
C VAL A 225 1.86 -13.00 15.79
N ARG A 226 1.95 -12.24 14.69
CA ARG A 226 0.91 -12.20 13.66
C ARG A 226 0.71 -13.59 13.02
N GLN A 227 1.79 -14.22 12.58
CA GLN A 227 1.75 -15.55 11.94
C GLN A 227 1.14 -16.60 12.87
N GLU A 228 1.47 -16.59 14.16
CA GLU A 228 0.88 -17.51 15.14
C GLU A 228 -0.61 -17.24 15.38
N LEU A 229 -1.01 -15.97 15.53
CA LEU A 229 -2.42 -15.60 15.67
C LEU A 229 -3.25 -16.03 14.46
N ASP A 230 -2.74 -15.76 13.25
CA ASP A 230 -3.40 -16.13 12.00
C ASP A 230 -3.54 -17.66 11.87
N LEU A 231 -2.48 -18.41 12.21
CA LEU A 231 -2.51 -19.88 12.21
C LEU A 231 -3.54 -20.41 13.22
N ARG A 232 -3.51 -19.95 14.47
CA ARG A 232 -4.37 -20.45 15.55
C ARG A 232 -5.83 -20.13 15.28
N ILE A 233 -6.14 -18.85 15.08
CA ILE A 233 -7.51 -18.38 14.84
C ILE A 233 -8.03 -18.98 13.54
N GLY A 234 -7.24 -18.90 12.47
CA GLY A 234 -7.63 -19.41 11.15
C GLY A 234 -7.92 -20.90 11.19
N ALA A 235 -7.03 -21.73 11.74
CA ALA A 235 -7.23 -23.17 11.81
C ALA A 235 -8.40 -23.56 12.74
N ALA A 236 -8.51 -22.95 13.92
CA ALA A 236 -9.59 -23.26 14.86
C ALA A 236 -10.98 -23.01 14.25
N PHE A 237 -11.21 -21.81 13.73
CA PHE A 237 -12.51 -21.47 13.14
C PHE A 237 -12.76 -22.21 11.82
N THR A 238 -11.75 -22.35 10.96
CA THR A 238 -11.87 -23.09 9.69
C THR A 238 -12.25 -24.54 9.93
N ARG A 239 -11.56 -25.25 10.84
CA ARG A 239 -11.87 -26.65 11.16
C ARG A 239 -13.27 -26.77 11.75
N PHE A 240 -13.60 -25.92 12.73
CA PHE A 240 -14.92 -25.91 13.37
C PHE A 240 -16.06 -25.75 12.35
N GLN A 241 -16.03 -24.69 11.56
CA GLN A 241 -17.14 -24.38 10.66
C GLN A 241 -17.19 -25.33 9.46
N THR A 242 -16.04 -25.75 8.92
CA THR A 242 -16.00 -26.69 7.79
C THR A 242 -16.55 -28.05 8.22
N LEU A 243 -16.09 -28.62 9.34
CA LEU A 243 -16.57 -29.92 9.82
C LEU A 243 -18.08 -29.87 10.15
N ARG A 244 -18.53 -28.80 10.83
CA ARG A 244 -19.94 -28.62 11.18
C ARG A 244 -20.83 -28.45 9.94
N LEU A 245 -20.48 -27.56 9.01
CA LEU A 245 -21.33 -27.24 7.86
C LEU A 245 -21.35 -28.37 6.82
N LYS A 246 -20.27 -29.16 6.68
CA LYS A 246 -20.28 -30.39 5.87
C LYS A 246 -21.26 -31.43 6.40
N GLN A 247 -21.37 -31.56 7.72
CA GLN A 247 -22.34 -32.47 8.34
C GLN A 247 -23.79 -31.98 8.16
N VAL A 248 -24.01 -30.66 8.27
CA VAL A 248 -25.36 -30.08 8.14
C VAL A 248 -25.83 -30.02 6.68
N PHE A 249 -24.94 -29.73 5.73
CA PHE A 249 -25.27 -29.56 4.31
C PHE A 249 -24.41 -30.43 3.38
N PRO A 250 -24.43 -31.77 3.54
CA PRO A 250 -23.51 -32.67 2.83
C PRO A 250 -23.64 -32.57 1.30
N ALA A 251 -24.88 -32.49 0.79
CA ALA A 251 -25.12 -32.42 -0.66
C ALA A 251 -24.55 -31.16 -1.35
N ARG A 252 -24.31 -30.08 -0.60
CA ARG A 252 -23.80 -28.81 -1.16
C ARG A 252 -22.34 -28.57 -0.83
N LEU A 253 -21.86 -29.04 0.33
CA LEU A 253 -20.59 -28.61 0.91
C LEU A 253 -19.56 -29.73 1.10
N ALA A 254 -19.86 -30.99 0.74
CA ALA A 254 -18.97 -32.14 0.98
C ALA A 254 -17.50 -31.89 0.60
N ASP A 255 -17.26 -31.25 -0.55
CA ASP A 255 -15.91 -30.98 -1.06
C ASP A 255 -15.39 -29.56 -0.78
N HIS A 256 -16.18 -28.73 -0.09
CA HIS A 256 -15.84 -27.32 0.11
C HIS A 256 -15.04 -27.10 1.40
N LEU A 257 -13.92 -26.40 1.28
CA LEU A 257 -13.23 -25.81 2.43
C LEU A 257 -13.85 -24.45 2.74
N ILE A 258 -14.31 -24.26 3.98
CA ILE A 258 -14.92 -23.01 4.41
C ILE A 258 -13.93 -22.34 5.35
N SER A 259 -13.06 -21.48 4.80
CA SER A 259 -12.00 -20.83 5.58
C SER A 259 -12.53 -19.69 6.43
N TYR A 260 -11.82 -19.43 7.52
CA TYR A 260 -11.97 -18.24 8.35
C TYR A 260 -10.60 -17.60 8.51
N GLY A 261 -10.54 -16.28 8.37
CA GLY A 261 -9.35 -15.48 8.65
C GLY A 261 -9.75 -14.24 9.44
N SER A 262 -8.93 -13.87 10.43
CA SER A 262 -9.11 -12.71 11.29
C SER A 262 -9.24 -11.40 10.50
N CYS A 263 -8.52 -11.26 9.38
CA CYS A 263 -8.63 -10.14 8.45
C CYS A 263 -9.58 -10.43 7.27
N GLN A 264 -9.54 -11.63 6.70
CA GLN A 264 -10.42 -12.05 5.59
C GLN A 264 -11.91 -11.86 5.92
N PHE A 265 -12.32 -12.16 7.14
CA PHE A 265 -13.73 -12.10 7.56
C PHE A 265 -14.30 -10.67 7.61
N PRO A 266 -13.68 -9.67 8.29
CA PRO A 266 -14.16 -8.29 8.22
C PRO A 266 -14.05 -7.68 6.81
N THR A 267 -13.06 -8.06 6.01
CA THR A 267 -12.96 -7.65 4.60
C THR A 267 -14.17 -8.12 3.78
N LEU A 268 -14.56 -9.40 3.91
CA LEU A 268 -15.82 -9.91 3.35
C LEU A 268 -17.04 -9.19 3.94
N GLY A 269 -16.98 -8.82 5.22
CA GLY A 269 -17.99 -8.03 5.92
C GLY A 269 -18.35 -6.74 5.17
N PHE A 270 -17.38 -5.96 4.70
CA PHE A 270 -17.63 -4.74 3.93
C PHE A 270 -18.39 -5.01 2.62
N VAL A 271 -18.06 -6.10 1.93
CA VAL A 271 -18.73 -6.49 0.68
C VAL A 271 -20.19 -6.87 0.96
N VAL A 272 -20.42 -7.69 1.98
CA VAL A 272 -21.77 -8.13 2.39
C VAL A 272 -22.59 -6.95 2.91
N GLU A 273 -21.99 -6.03 3.67
CA GLU A 273 -22.64 -4.82 4.17
C GLU A 273 -23.10 -3.92 3.01
N ARG A 274 -22.24 -3.68 2.01
CA ARG A 274 -22.64 -2.94 0.80
C ARG A 274 -23.77 -3.63 0.07
N TYR A 275 -23.70 -4.96 -0.09
CA TYR A 275 -24.77 -5.73 -0.73
C TYR A 275 -26.09 -5.59 0.01
N LYS A 276 -26.10 -5.73 1.34
CA LYS A 276 -27.31 -5.55 2.17
C LYS A 276 -27.85 -4.13 2.08
N THR A 277 -26.98 -3.12 2.08
CA THR A 277 -27.38 -1.71 1.93
C THR A 277 -28.12 -1.49 0.60
N ILE A 278 -27.67 -2.12 -0.48
CA ILE A 278 -28.32 -2.05 -1.79
C ILE A 278 -29.67 -2.78 -1.77
N GLN A 279 -29.72 -3.97 -1.16
CA GLN A 279 -30.96 -4.77 -1.07
C GLN A 279 -32.05 -4.08 -0.24
N SER A 280 -31.68 -3.38 0.83
CA SER A 280 -32.62 -2.66 1.70
C SER A 280 -32.91 -1.23 1.21
N PHE A 281 -32.32 -0.79 0.11
CA PHE A 281 -32.53 0.57 -0.40
C PHE A 281 -33.91 0.68 -1.01
N ILE A 282 -34.69 1.65 -0.53
CA ILE A 282 -36.01 1.98 -1.08
C ILE A 282 -35.84 3.27 -1.89
N PRO A 283 -35.94 3.21 -3.23
CA PRO A 283 -35.86 4.41 -4.05
C PRO A 283 -37.00 5.38 -3.75
N GLU A 284 -36.66 6.67 -3.67
CA GLU A 284 -37.63 7.74 -3.50
C GLU A 284 -37.64 8.61 -4.77
N SER A 285 -38.85 8.84 -5.27
CA SER A 285 -39.08 9.79 -6.36
C SER A 285 -38.85 11.21 -5.86
N PHE A 286 -38.21 12.03 -6.70
CA PHE A 286 -37.99 13.43 -6.44
C PHE A 286 -38.25 14.26 -7.69
N TRP A 287 -38.54 15.53 -7.50
CA TRP A 287 -38.79 16.50 -8.55
C TRP A 287 -37.85 17.69 -8.35
N LYS A 288 -37.47 18.32 -9.44
CA LYS A 288 -36.68 19.55 -9.41
C LYS A 288 -37.14 20.48 -10.51
N ILE A 289 -36.91 21.77 -10.31
CA ILE A 289 -37.14 22.77 -11.35
C ILE A 289 -35.82 22.94 -12.13
N LYS A 290 -35.88 22.91 -13.45
CA LYS A 290 -34.77 23.21 -14.34
C LYS A 290 -35.10 24.49 -15.11
N VAL A 291 -34.17 25.44 -15.06
CA VAL A 291 -34.20 26.67 -15.87
C VAL A 291 -33.11 26.57 -16.93
N SER A 292 -33.48 26.75 -18.19
CA SER A 292 -32.52 26.74 -19.31
C SER A 292 -32.61 28.08 -20.05
N HIS A 293 -31.46 28.58 -20.50
CA HIS A 293 -31.37 29.77 -21.34
C HIS A 293 -30.81 29.39 -22.70
N MET A 294 -31.69 29.38 -23.70
CA MET A 294 -31.34 29.10 -25.08
C MET A 294 -30.63 30.32 -25.69
N ARG A 295 -29.36 30.17 -26.07
CA ARG A 295 -28.60 31.17 -26.83
C ARG A 295 -27.99 30.57 -28.09
N PRO A 296 -27.71 31.38 -29.12
CA PRO A 296 -26.97 30.93 -30.31
C PRO A 296 -25.60 30.34 -29.98
N GLU A 297 -24.96 30.86 -28.92
CA GLU A 297 -23.64 30.44 -28.43
C GLU A 297 -23.68 29.11 -27.64
N GLY A 298 -24.89 28.61 -27.30
CA GLY A 298 -25.09 27.39 -26.51
C GLY A 298 -26.15 27.55 -25.43
N ASN A 299 -26.83 26.44 -25.10
CA ASN A 299 -27.80 26.39 -24.02
C ASN A 299 -27.09 26.37 -22.65
N VAL A 300 -27.57 27.18 -21.71
CA VAL A 300 -27.08 27.23 -20.32
C VAL A 300 -28.15 26.71 -19.37
N ASP A 301 -27.86 25.58 -18.73
CA ASP A 301 -28.69 25.02 -17.68
C ASP A 301 -28.33 25.62 -16.32
N PHE A 302 -29.33 26.23 -15.66
CA PHE A 302 -29.23 26.70 -14.29
C PHE A 302 -29.83 25.68 -13.32
N ASN A 303 -29.02 25.24 -12.36
CA ASN A 303 -29.43 24.29 -11.33
C ASN A 303 -30.17 25.00 -10.21
N TRP A 304 -31.31 24.45 -9.81
CA TRP A 304 -32.11 25.00 -8.72
C TRP A 304 -31.38 24.94 -7.37
N LYS A 305 -31.39 26.04 -6.62
CA LYS A 305 -30.69 26.12 -5.32
C LYS A 305 -31.30 25.24 -4.24
N ARG A 306 -32.56 24.83 -4.35
CA ARG A 306 -33.17 23.82 -3.47
C ARG A 306 -32.76 22.39 -3.84
N VAL A 307 -32.04 22.21 -4.95
CA VAL A 307 -31.57 20.93 -5.50
C VAL A 307 -32.71 20.05 -6.01
N ARG A 308 -33.61 19.61 -5.12
CA ARG A 308 -34.77 18.74 -5.40
C ARG A 308 -35.75 18.72 -4.22
N LEU A 309 -36.99 18.33 -4.47
CA LEU A 309 -38.02 18.05 -3.47
C LEU A 309 -38.55 16.61 -3.64
N PHE A 310 -38.93 15.97 -2.54
CA PHE A 310 -39.54 14.63 -2.53
C PHE A 310 -41.08 14.68 -2.49
N ASP A 311 -41.66 15.88 -2.53
CA ASP A 311 -43.10 16.10 -2.60
C ASP A 311 -43.45 16.73 -3.94
N GLU A 312 -44.22 16.01 -4.75
CA GLU A 312 -44.59 16.45 -6.08
C GLU A 312 -45.48 17.69 -6.06
N ALA A 313 -46.46 17.74 -5.16
CA ALA A 313 -47.40 18.85 -5.06
C ALA A 313 -46.69 20.15 -4.70
N CYS A 314 -45.75 20.10 -3.75
CA CYS A 314 -44.91 21.23 -3.37
C CYS A 314 -44.03 21.70 -4.53
N CYS A 315 -43.38 20.77 -5.25
CA CYS A 315 -42.56 21.11 -6.40
C CYS A 315 -43.40 21.72 -7.53
N ARG A 316 -44.59 21.17 -7.77
CA ARG A 316 -45.53 21.64 -8.79
C ARG A 316 -46.06 23.03 -8.49
N ALA A 317 -46.43 23.32 -7.24
CA ALA A 317 -46.86 24.66 -6.84
C ALA A 317 -45.76 25.72 -7.05
N LEU A 318 -44.49 25.38 -6.79
CA LEU A 318 -43.36 26.27 -7.06
C LEU A 318 -43.10 26.42 -8.57
N PHE A 319 -43.24 25.33 -9.34
CA PHE A 319 -43.08 25.33 -10.78
C PHE A 319 -44.16 26.17 -11.49
N GLU A 320 -45.42 26.03 -11.10
CA GLU A 320 -46.54 26.81 -11.65
C GLU A 320 -46.33 28.32 -11.42
N ARG A 321 -45.87 28.72 -10.23
CA ARG A 321 -45.47 30.11 -9.95
C ARG A 321 -44.35 30.61 -10.88
N CYS A 322 -43.38 29.76 -11.19
CA CYS A 322 -42.35 30.10 -12.18
C CYS A 322 -42.91 30.20 -13.60
N CYS A 323 -43.91 29.39 -13.97
CA CYS A 323 -44.56 29.48 -15.28
C CYS A 323 -45.41 30.74 -15.45
N GLU A 324 -46.09 31.19 -14.38
CA GLU A 324 -46.84 32.45 -14.38
C GLU A 324 -45.95 33.67 -14.62
N ASN A 325 -44.69 33.63 -14.14
CA ASN A 325 -43.68 34.64 -14.41
C ASN A 325 -42.33 34.02 -14.77
N SER A 326 -42.18 33.65 -16.04
CA SER A 326 -41.02 32.93 -16.57
C SER A 326 -39.83 33.82 -16.93
N THR A 327 -39.85 35.10 -16.56
CA THR A 327 -38.71 35.99 -16.78
C THR A 327 -37.66 35.74 -15.70
N ALA A 328 -36.49 35.26 -16.12
CA ALA A 328 -35.35 35.09 -15.23
C ALA A 328 -34.56 36.39 -15.13
N THR A 329 -34.24 36.82 -13.91
CA THR A 329 -33.37 37.97 -13.66
C THR A 329 -32.04 37.50 -13.06
N ILE A 330 -30.92 37.92 -13.64
CA ILE A 330 -29.60 37.67 -13.07
C ILE A 330 -29.40 38.51 -11.82
N THR A 331 -29.23 37.85 -10.68
CA THR A 331 -29.10 38.51 -9.37
C THR A 331 -27.64 38.61 -8.93
N HIS A 332 -26.79 37.68 -9.37
CA HIS A 332 -25.39 37.64 -8.96
C HIS A 332 -24.50 37.07 -10.06
N VAL A 333 -23.33 37.67 -10.26
CA VAL A 333 -22.27 37.15 -11.13
C VAL A 333 -20.96 37.29 -10.38
N GLN A 334 -20.28 36.19 -10.12
CA GLN A 334 -19.03 36.20 -9.38
C GLN A 334 -18.02 35.25 -10.01
N SER A 335 -16.82 35.75 -10.25
CA SER A 335 -15.67 34.95 -10.65
C SER A 335 -14.65 34.91 -9.52
N LYS A 336 -14.09 33.73 -9.24
CA LYS A 336 -13.03 33.54 -8.24
C LYS A 336 -11.94 32.61 -8.78
N PRO A 337 -10.68 32.82 -8.38
CA PRO A 337 -9.61 31.88 -8.64
C PRO A 337 -9.95 30.49 -8.06
N LYS A 338 -9.72 29.45 -8.86
CA LYS A 338 -9.93 28.06 -8.49
C LYS A 338 -8.70 27.25 -8.87
N SER A 339 -8.19 26.45 -7.93
CA SER A 339 -7.08 25.53 -8.17
C SER A 339 -7.54 24.09 -8.15
N LYS A 340 -7.00 23.26 -9.04
CA LYS A 340 -7.03 21.81 -8.90
C LYS A 340 -5.66 21.33 -8.45
N TRP A 341 -5.63 20.73 -7.27
CA TRP A 341 -4.38 20.35 -6.64
C TRP A 341 -3.71 19.17 -7.34
N ARG A 342 -2.38 19.26 -7.47
CA ARG A 342 -1.53 18.14 -7.90
C ARG A 342 -1.54 17.00 -6.87
N PRO A 343 -1.16 15.77 -7.25
CA PRO A 343 -1.11 14.66 -6.31
C PRO A 343 -0.04 14.87 -5.23
N VAL A 344 -0.24 14.21 -4.08
CA VAL A 344 0.79 14.06 -3.04
C VAL A 344 1.74 12.91 -3.40
N PRO A 345 2.93 12.78 -2.80
CA PRO A 345 3.82 11.65 -3.06
C PRO A 345 3.12 10.30 -2.87
N LEU A 346 3.47 9.34 -3.72
CA LEU A 346 2.78 8.07 -3.84
C LEU A 346 3.17 7.11 -2.70
N ASP A 347 2.18 6.61 -1.97
CA ASP A 347 2.32 5.49 -1.04
C ASP A 347 1.70 4.21 -1.63
N THR A 348 1.82 3.07 -0.93
CA THR A 348 1.32 1.77 -1.41
C THR A 348 -0.20 1.77 -1.62
N VAL A 349 -0.95 2.34 -0.69
CA VAL A 349 -2.42 2.36 -0.73
C VAL A 349 -2.92 3.17 -1.93
N GLU A 350 -2.34 4.35 -2.19
CA GLU A 350 -2.69 5.13 -3.37
C GLU A 350 -2.22 4.48 -4.67
N LEU A 351 -1.07 3.80 -4.69
CA LEU A 351 -0.63 3.02 -5.86
C LEU A 351 -1.66 1.93 -6.20
N GLU A 352 -2.06 1.11 -5.24
CA GLU A 352 -3.03 0.02 -5.45
C GLU A 352 -4.39 0.56 -5.93
N LYS A 353 -4.91 1.60 -5.25
CA LYS A 353 -6.20 2.22 -5.61
C LYS A 353 -6.18 2.85 -7.00
N LEU A 354 -5.13 3.59 -7.34
CA LEU A 354 -5.02 4.28 -8.62
C LEU A 354 -4.70 3.30 -9.75
N ALA A 355 -3.89 2.27 -9.52
CA ALA A 355 -3.68 1.22 -10.50
C ALA A 355 -4.98 0.48 -10.83
N SER A 356 -5.79 0.15 -9.83
CA SER A 356 -7.11 -0.47 -10.03
C SER A 356 -8.07 0.47 -10.78
N ARG A 357 -8.23 1.72 -10.34
CA ARG A 357 -9.18 2.67 -10.97
C ARG A 357 -8.76 3.17 -12.35
N LYS A 358 -7.46 3.45 -12.55
CA LYS A 358 -6.94 4.16 -13.73
C LYS A 358 -6.32 3.21 -14.75
N LEU A 359 -5.69 2.14 -14.29
CA LEU A 359 -5.01 1.16 -15.15
C LEU A 359 -5.78 -0.15 -15.27
N ARG A 360 -6.81 -0.39 -14.44
CA ARG A 360 -7.54 -1.66 -14.39
C ARG A 360 -6.61 -2.84 -14.09
N ILE A 361 -5.62 -2.62 -13.23
CA ILE A 361 -4.69 -3.66 -12.74
C ILE A 361 -5.08 -3.94 -11.29
N THR A 362 -5.31 -5.20 -10.94
CA THR A 362 -5.68 -5.58 -9.56
C THR A 362 -4.55 -5.24 -8.58
N ALA A 363 -4.87 -5.09 -7.29
CA ALA A 363 -3.88 -4.75 -6.28
C ALA A 363 -2.77 -5.81 -6.19
N LYS A 364 -3.13 -7.09 -6.29
CA LYS A 364 -2.18 -8.22 -6.31
C LYS A 364 -1.20 -8.16 -7.48
N GLU A 365 -1.70 -7.91 -8.70
CA GLU A 365 -0.82 -7.82 -9.87
C GLU A 365 0.01 -6.52 -9.82
N THR A 366 -0.57 -5.42 -9.31
CA THR A 366 0.12 -4.16 -9.04
C THR A 366 1.36 -4.36 -8.16
N MET A 367 1.19 -5.01 -7.00
CA MET A 367 2.30 -5.26 -6.07
C MET A 367 3.37 -6.19 -6.65
N LYS A 368 2.95 -7.25 -7.35
CA LYS A 368 3.88 -8.16 -8.04
C LYS A 368 4.72 -7.43 -9.10
N VAL A 369 4.10 -6.58 -9.91
CA VAL A 369 4.81 -5.80 -10.94
C VAL A 369 5.71 -4.75 -10.28
N ALA A 370 5.23 -4.06 -9.25
CA ALA A 370 6.02 -3.06 -8.53
C ALA A 370 7.26 -3.67 -7.87
N GLU A 371 7.15 -4.83 -7.22
CA GLU A 371 8.28 -5.57 -6.66
C GLU A 371 9.30 -5.97 -7.73
N LYS A 372 8.83 -6.36 -8.92
CA LYS A 372 9.70 -6.66 -10.06
C LYS A 372 10.46 -5.43 -10.53
N LEU A 373 9.79 -4.29 -10.68
CA LEU A 373 10.41 -3.01 -11.05
C LEU A 373 11.43 -2.55 -10.00
N TYR A 374 11.11 -2.72 -8.70
CA TYR A 374 12.03 -2.46 -7.60
C TYR A 374 13.28 -3.34 -7.66
N THR A 375 13.09 -4.65 -7.88
CA THR A 375 14.21 -5.61 -7.96
C THR A 375 15.14 -5.27 -9.13
N GLN A 376 14.59 -4.75 -10.24
CA GLN A 376 15.34 -4.23 -11.38
C GLN A 376 16.01 -2.86 -11.13
N GLY A 377 15.74 -2.21 -10.00
CA GLY A 377 16.26 -0.90 -9.63
C GLY A 377 15.60 0.27 -10.34
N LEU A 378 14.37 0.10 -10.84
CA LEU A 378 13.64 1.11 -11.62
C LEU A 378 12.76 2.02 -10.76
N ILE A 379 12.24 1.50 -9.65
CA ILE A 379 11.47 2.26 -8.66
C ILE A 379 12.03 2.01 -7.24
N SER A 380 11.73 2.92 -6.32
CA SER A 380 11.94 2.68 -4.89
C SER A 380 11.04 1.57 -4.35
N TYR A 381 11.34 1.10 -3.14
CA TYR A 381 10.62 0.01 -2.51
C TYR A 381 9.10 0.30 -2.43
N PRO A 382 8.23 -0.59 -2.96
CA PRO A 382 6.83 -0.27 -3.21
C PRO A 382 5.90 -0.53 -2.01
N ARG A 383 6.44 -0.95 -0.85
CA ARG A 383 5.71 -1.20 0.39
C ARG A 383 6.10 -0.13 1.42
N THR A 384 5.38 0.99 1.40
CA THR A 384 5.61 2.13 2.28
C THR A 384 4.31 2.90 2.53
N GLU A 385 4.18 3.41 3.75
CA GLU A 385 3.12 4.36 4.12
C GLU A 385 3.56 5.82 3.94
N THR A 386 4.82 6.04 3.54
CA THR A 386 5.40 7.37 3.45
C THR A 386 4.89 8.11 2.22
N ASN A 387 4.27 9.27 2.46
CA ASN A 387 3.90 10.23 1.43
C ASN A 387 4.58 11.59 1.64
N ILE A 388 5.76 11.57 2.24
CA ILE A 388 6.64 12.72 2.45
C ILE A 388 8.03 12.38 1.89
N PHE A 389 8.51 13.11 0.89
CA PHE A 389 9.91 12.98 0.45
C PHE A 389 10.85 13.50 1.54
N PRO A 390 11.86 12.71 1.97
CA PRO A 390 12.84 13.16 2.95
C PRO A 390 13.73 14.26 2.36
N LYS A 391 14.23 15.17 3.21
CA LYS A 391 15.00 16.35 2.76
C LYS A 391 16.33 15.98 2.11
N GLU A 392 16.88 14.84 2.49
CA GLU A 392 18.16 14.30 2.02
C GLU A 392 18.05 13.66 0.64
N LEU A 393 16.83 13.37 0.16
CA LEU A 393 16.61 12.81 -1.17
C LEU A 393 16.66 13.94 -2.22
N ALA A 394 17.73 13.96 -3.01
CA ALA A 394 17.87 14.91 -4.11
C ALA A 394 16.89 14.56 -5.25
N LEU A 395 15.81 15.35 -5.38
CA LEU A 395 14.75 15.13 -6.37
C LEU A 395 15.15 15.53 -7.80
N ALA A 396 15.96 16.58 -7.95
CA ALA A 396 16.36 17.08 -9.28
C ALA A 396 17.11 16.03 -10.12
N PRO A 397 18.09 15.27 -9.58
CA PRO A 397 18.70 14.16 -10.32
C PRO A 397 17.71 13.09 -10.79
N LEU A 398 16.66 12.80 -10.01
CA LEU A 398 15.63 11.82 -10.40
C LEU A 398 14.76 12.34 -11.54
N VAL A 399 14.43 13.64 -11.54
CA VAL A 399 13.74 14.30 -12.67
C VAL A 399 14.64 14.34 -13.91
N GLN A 400 15.93 14.65 -13.75
CA GLN A 400 16.91 14.72 -14.84
C GLN A 400 17.00 13.41 -15.63
N GLN A 401 16.87 12.26 -14.97
CA GLN A 401 16.88 10.96 -15.64
C GLN A 401 15.69 10.78 -16.60
N GLN A 402 14.59 11.50 -16.41
CA GLN A 402 13.36 11.36 -17.19
C GLN A 402 13.29 12.29 -18.41
N VAL A 403 14.25 13.22 -18.58
CA VAL A 403 14.22 14.27 -19.62
C VAL A 403 14.26 13.72 -21.05
N ASN A 404 14.80 12.52 -21.25
CA ASN A 404 14.94 11.93 -22.58
C ASN A 404 13.74 11.06 -23.01
N ASP A 405 12.70 10.92 -22.19
CA ASP A 405 11.51 10.18 -22.58
C ASP A 405 10.66 10.98 -23.59
N PRO A 406 10.20 10.37 -24.70
CA PRO A 406 9.43 11.09 -25.72
C PRO A 406 8.05 11.58 -25.24
N ASN A 407 7.48 11.00 -24.19
CA ASN A 407 6.11 11.27 -23.75
C ASN A 407 6.02 12.28 -22.61
N TRP A 408 7.05 12.41 -21.77
CA TRP A 408 7.08 13.34 -20.63
C TRP A 408 8.39 14.11 -20.47
N GLY A 409 9.42 13.82 -21.28
CA GLY A 409 10.75 14.41 -21.14
C GLY A 409 10.77 15.94 -21.23
N ALA A 410 9.99 16.50 -22.16
CA ALA A 410 9.83 17.96 -22.28
C ALA A 410 9.23 18.61 -21.02
N PHE A 411 8.30 17.90 -20.35
CA PHE A 411 7.74 18.37 -19.08
C PHE A 411 8.77 18.29 -17.96
N ALA A 412 9.54 17.19 -17.88
CA ALA A 412 10.61 17.02 -16.91
C ALA A 412 11.70 18.11 -17.06
N ALA A 413 12.04 18.52 -18.29
CA ALA A 413 12.99 19.61 -18.54
C ALA A 413 12.49 20.95 -17.96
N ARG A 414 11.24 21.34 -18.26
CA ARG A 414 10.63 22.56 -17.69
C ARG A 414 10.51 22.51 -16.16
N LEU A 415 10.26 21.33 -15.60
CA LEU A 415 10.23 21.14 -14.15
C LEU A 415 11.60 21.40 -13.50
N LEU A 416 12.71 21.10 -14.18
CA LEU A 416 14.05 21.41 -13.67
C LEU A 416 14.35 22.91 -13.67
N GLU A 417 13.84 23.65 -14.67
CA GLU A 417 13.99 25.11 -14.74
C GLU A 417 13.29 25.82 -13.58
N THR A 418 12.11 25.30 -13.18
CA THR A 418 11.30 25.87 -12.08
C THR A 418 11.66 25.32 -10.70
N GLY A 419 12.34 24.17 -10.65
CA GLY A 419 12.72 23.47 -9.43
C GLY A 419 11.64 22.51 -8.92
N PRO A 420 11.99 21.24 -8.60
CA PRO A 420 11.04 20.29 -8.02
C PRO A 420 10.42 20.79 -6.71
N ASN A 421 9.09 20.87 -6.64
CA ASN A 421 8.35 21.36 -5.47
C ASN A 421 7.25 20.37 -5.03
N PRO A 422 7.59 19.29 -4.30
CA PRO A 422 6.65 18.24 -3.93
C PRO A 422 5.51 18.76 -3.05
N ARG A 423 4.27 18.35 -3.35
CA ARG A 423 3.13 18.53 -2.43
C ARG A 423 3.15 17.49 -1.32
N GLN A 424 3.90 17.72 -0.25
CA GLN A 424 4.07 16.74 0.82
C GLN A 424 2.73 16.32 1.46
N GLY A 425 2.63 15.03 1.79
CA GLY A 425 1.54 14.46 2.57
C GLY A 425 1.72 14.65 4.07
N LYS A 426 1.33 13.63 4.86
CA LYS A 426 1.31 13.68 6.33
C LYS A 426 1.83 12.41 7.02
N LYS A 427 2.14 11.36 6.27
CA LYS A 427 2.52 10.04 6.77
C LYS A 427 3.99 9.74 6.47
N THR A 428 4.66 9.07 7.41
CA THR A 428 5.99 8.49 7.20
C THR A 428 6.18 7.26 8.09
N ASP A 429 6.77 6.21 7.52
CA ASP A 429 7.21 5.01 8.23
C ASP A 429 8.63 5.15 8.83
N ASN A 430 9.31 6.27 8.55
CA ASN A 430 10.72 6.53 8.87
C ASN A 430 11.72 5.49 8.34
N ALA A 431 11.31 4.68 7.36
CA ALA A 431 12.11 3.62 6.76
C ALA A 431 12.33 3.84 5.26
N HIS A 432 11.27 4.21 4.55
CA HIS A 432 11.25 4.31 3.10
C HIS A 432 10.76 5.70 2.64
N PRO A 433 11.33 6.25 1.55
CA PRO A 433 10.74 7.38 0.86
C PRO A 433 9.47 6.94 0.10
N PRO A 434 8.63 7.88 -0.36
CA PRO A 434 7.50 7.58 -1.23
C PRO A 434 7.93 6.79 -2.48
N ILE A 435 6.99 6.09 -3.12
CA ILE A 435 7.20 5.32 -4.34
C ILE A 435 7.54 6.29 -5.49
N HIS A 436 8.74 6.17 -6.06
CA HIS A 436 9.24 7.07 -7.11
C HIS A 436 10.19 6.35 -8.07
N PRO A 437 10.39 6.86 -9.30
CA PRO A 437 11.35 6.27 -10.22
C PRO A 437 12.79 6.55 -9.79
N THR A 438 13.61 5.50 -9.70
CA THR A 438 15.03 5.59 -9.32
C THR A 438 15.95 5.55 -10.55
N LYS A 439 15.46 4.96 -11.66
CA LYS A 439 16.20 4.83 -12.91
C LYS A 439 15.27 4.93 -14.12
N TYR A 440 15.71 5.64 -15.17
CA TYR A 440 15.01 5.61 -16.46
C TYR A 440 15.19 4.28 -17.18
N ALA A 441 14.09 3.73 -17.70
CA ALA A 441 14.07 2.49 -18.47
C ALA A 441 13.17 2.62 -19.72
N PRO A 442 13.75 2.65 -20.94
CA PRO A 442 12.99 2.49 -22.16
C PRO A 442 12.67 1.01 -22.41
N GLY A 443 11.62 0.74 -23.19
CA GLY A 443 11.36 -0.61 -23.73
C GLY A 443 10.76 -1.64 -22.76
N LEU A 444 10.24 -1.21 -21.61
CA LEU A 444 9.34 -2.06 -20.81
C LEU A 444 8.07 -2.38 -21.63
N GLN A 445 7.42 -3.50 -21.33
CA GLN A 445 6.23 -3.97 -22.05
C GLN A 445 5.09 -4.32 -21.08
N GLY A 446 3.86 -4.38 -21.59
CA GLY A 446 2.69 -4.84 -20.84
C GLY A 446 2.45 -4.06 -19.55
N ASN A 447 2.10 -4.75 -18.47
CA ASN A 447 1.80 -4.11 -17.19
C ASN A 447 3.04 -3.47 -16.52
N GLU A 448 4.25 -3.98 -16.78
CA GLU A 448 5.49 -3.34 -16.29
C GLU A 448 5.63 -1.92 -16.85
N GLN A 449 5.41 -1.74 -18.15
CA GLN A 449 5.44 -0.42 -18.77
C GLN A 449 4.36 0.50 -18.21
N ARG A 450 3.11 0.01 -18.13
CA ARG A 450 1.96 0.81 -17.71
C ARG A 450 2.08 1.28 -16.26
N LEU A 451 2.57 0.42 -15.37
CA LEU A 451 2.77 0.76 -13.96
C LEU A 451 3.97 1.68 -13.77
N TYR A 452 5.09 1.42 -14.45
CA TYR A 452 6.26 2.30 -14.41
C TYR A 452 5.93 3.71 -14.94
N GLU A 453 5.25 3.81 -16.09
CA GLU A 453 4.79 5.09 -16.64
C GLU A 453 3.89 5.84 -15.64
N PHE A 454 2.96 5.13 -15.00
CA PHE A 454 2.11 5.73 -13.97
C PHE A 454 2.93 6.31 -12.81
N VAL A 455 3.90 5.54 -12.28
CA VAL A 455 4.78 5.99 -11.18
C VAL A 455 5.59 7.22 -11.60
N VAL A 456 6.17 7.23 -12.82
CA VAL A 456 6.94 8.37 -13.35
C VAL A 456 6.06 9.60 -13.51
N ARG A 457 4.90 9.47 -14.16
CA ARG A 457 3.98 10.60 -14.38
C ARG A 457 3.44 11.14 -13.05
N HIS A 458 3.14 10.27 -12.09
CA HIS A 458 2.71 10.68 -10.76
C HIS A 458 3.80 11.45 -10.02
N PHE A 459 5.05 10.96 -10.08
CA PHE A 459 6.21 11.62 -9.52
C PHE A 459 6.40 13.02 -10.12
N LEU A 460 6.44 13.16 -11.45
CA LEU A 460 6.59 14.45 -12.12
C LEU A 460 5.42 15.41 -11.81
N ALA A 461 4.20 14.89 -11.75
CA ALA A 461 3.01 15.67 -11.40
C ALA A 461 3.07 16.20 -9.96
N CYS A 462 3.48 15.35 -9.00
CA CYS A 462 3.62 15.71 -7.59
C CYS A 462 4.62 16.86 -7.37
N LEU A 463 5.66 16.92 -8.20
CA LEU A 463 6.72 17.93 -8.14
C LEU A 463 6.37 19.25 -8.84
N SER A 464 5.30 19.27 -9.64
CA SER A 464 4.89 20.43 -10.44
C SER A 464 4.07 21.45 -9.63
N ALA A 465 3.42 22.39 -10.31
CA ALA A 465 2.44 23.30 -9.74
C ALA A 465 1.00 22.76 -9.85
N ASP A 466 0.12 23.24 -8.99
CA ASP A 466 -1.32 22.97 -9.08
C ASP A 466 -1.92 23.60 -10.33
N ALA A 467 -2.89 22.96 -10.97
CA ALA A 467 -3.59 23.56 -12.10
C ALA A 467 -4.41 24.76 -11.62
N GLN A 468 -4.43 25.85 -12.40
CA GLN A 468 -5.08 27.12 -12.07
C GLN A 468 -6.20 27.43 -13.06
N GLY A 469 -7.25 28.07 -12.57
CA GLY A 469 -8.38 28.50 -13.38
C GLY A 469 -9.24 29.54 -12.67
N GLN A 470 -10.29 29.97 -13.34
CA GLN A 470 -11.31 30.89 -12.83
C GLN A 470 -12.66 30.17 -12.84
N GLU A 471 -13.29 30.06 -11.67
CA GLU A 471 -14.63 29.53 -11.52
C GLU A 471 -15.62 30.69 -11.46
N THR A 472 -16.55 30.72 -12.41
CA THR A 472 -17.59 31.74 -12.52
C THR A 472 -18.93 31.14 -12.13
N THR A 473 -19.61 31.74 -11.15
CA THR A 473 -20.96 31.37 -10.73
C THR A 473 -21.91 32.50 -11.12
N VAL A 474 -22.97 32.15 -11.85
CA VAL A 474 -24.06 33.05 -12.25
C VAL A 474 -25.32 32.59 -11.54
N GLU A 475 -25.97 33.49 -10.82
CA GLU A 475 -27.25 33.23 -10.16
C GLU A 475 -28.39 33.96 -10.85
N ALA A 476 -29.49 33.25 -11.06
CA ALA A 476 -30.71 33.76 -11.65
C ALA A 476 -31.87 33.55 -10.66
N GLU A 477 -32.85 34.43 -10.72
CA GLU A 477 -34.11 34.32 -9.97
C GLU A 477 -35.31 34.31 -10.91
N VAL A 478 -36.26 33.41 -10.68
CA VAL A 478 -37.54 33.30 -11.39
C VAL A 478 -38.63 33.17 -10.33
N ALA A 479 -39.59 34.10 -10.32
CA ALA A 479 -40.73 34.09 -9.38
C ALA A 479 -40.37 33.90 -7.88
N GLY A 480 -39.20 34.37 -7.45
CA GLY A 480 -38.66 34.24 -6.09
C GLY A 480 -37.83 32.97 -5.84
N GLU A 481 -37.76 32.05 -6.80
CA GLU A 481 -36.91 30.85 -6.74
C GLU A 481 -35.54 31.10 -7.38
N LYS A 482 -34.48 30.57 -6.76
CA LYS A 482 -33.09 30.86 -7.14
C LYS A 482 -32.44 29.67 -7.84
N PHE A 483 -31.66 29.98 -8.86
CA PHE A 483 -30.94 29.02 -9.69
C PHE A 483 -29.49 29.46 -9.91
N SER A 484 -28.59 28.51 -10.17
CA SER A 484 -27.17 28.79 -10.39
C SER A 484 -26.58 27.99 -11.54
N ALA A 485 -25.79 28.65 -12.38
CA ALA A 485 -24.94 28.03 -13.39
C ALA A 485 -23.47 28.29 -13.05
N ASN A 486 -22.65 27.25 -13.17
CA ASN A 486 -21.21 27.34 -12.93
C ASN A 486 -20.45 27.12 -14.23
N GLY A 487 -19.44 27.95 -14.44
CA GLY A 487 -18.45 27.87 -15.50
C GLY A 487 -17.05 27.79 -14.94
N LEU A 488 -16.13 27.23 -15.72
CA LEU A 488 -14.73 27.07 -15.38
C LEU A 488 -13.88 27.38 -16.61
N MET A 489 -12.88 28.24 -16.44
CA MET A 489 -11.85 28.52 -17.45
C MET A 489 -10.49 28.20 -16.85
N ILE A 490 -9.78 27.22 -17.41
CA ILE A 490 -8.46 26.79 -16.99
C ILE A 490 -7.43 27.77 -17.56
N THR A 491 -6.71 28.46 -16.68
CA THR A 491 -5.69 29.44 -17.05
C THR A 491 -4.29 28.84 -17.11
N ALA A 492 -4.03 27.76 -16.37
CA ALA A 492 -2.78 27.01 -16.43
C ALA A 492 -3.02 25.53 -16.11
N ARG A 493 -2.66 24.63 -17.02
CA ARG A 493 -2.86 23.18 -16.84
C ARG A 493 -1.85 22.56 -15.88
N ASN A 494 -0.61 23.05 -15.86
CA ASN A 494 0.46 22.62 -14.96
C ASN A 494 0.57 21.08 -14.89
N TYR A 495 0.43 20.47 -13.71
CA TYR A 495 0.56 19.01 -13.54
C TYR A 495 -0.34 18.17 -14.48
N LEU A 496 -1.47 18.71 -14.94
CA LEU A 496 -2.38 18.03 -15.88
C LEU A 496 -1.76 17.79 -17.26
N GLU A 497 -0.65 18.45 -17.60
CA GLU A 497 0.09 18.21 -18.84
C GLU A 497 0.79 16.84 -18.84
N VAL A 498 1.26 16.38 -17.68
CA VAL A 498 1.98 15.09 -17.54
C VAL A 498 1.10 13.98 -16.96
N TYR A 499 0.00 14.34 -16.29
CA TYR A 499 -0.85 13.42 -15.52
C TYR A 499 -2.25 13.20 -16.13
N PRO A 500 -2.37 12.41 -17.21
CA PRO A 500 -3.63 12.22 -17.96
C PRO A 500 -4.71 11.47 -17.17
N TYR A 501 -4.35 10.89 -16.02
CA TYR A 501 -5.29 10.15 -15.16
C TYR A 501 -6.28 11.07 -14.43
N ASP A 502 -5.98 12.36 -14.38
CA ASP A 502 -6.84 13.40 -13.83
C ASP A 502 -7.46 14.25 -14.94
N LYS A 503 -8.78 14.46 -14.85
CA LYS A 503 -9.51 15.31 -15.79
C LYS A 503 -9.87 16.64 -15.14
N TRP A 504 -9.65 17.72 -15.87
CA TRP A 504 -10.16 19.05 -15.57
C TRP A 504 -10.42 19.71 -16.93
N SER A 505 -11.67 20.12 -17.15
CA SER A 505 -12.17 20.52 -18.45
C SER A 505 -12.86 21.88 -18.33
N ASP A 506 -12.63 22.72 -19.33
CA ASP A 506 -13.31 24.01 -19.43
C ASP A 506 -14.81 23.81 -19.58
N LYS A 507 -15.54 24.73 -18.96
CA LYS A 507 -16.97 24.90 -19.13
C LYS A 507 -17.22 26.38 -19.25
N GLU A 508 -17.19 26.88 -20.47
CA GLU A 508 -17.46 28.28 -20.74
C GLU A 508 -18.93 28.60 -20.47
N LEU A 509 -19.16 29.79 -19.94
CA LEU A 509 -20.49 30.37 -19.82
C LEU A 509 -20.55 31.62 -20.69
N PRO A 510 -21.69 31.86 -21.39
CA PRO A 510 -21.97 33.16 -21.98
C PRO A 510 -21.85 34.28 -20.95
N VAL A 511 -21.61 35.49 -21.44
CA VAL A 511 -21.53 36.66 -20.56
C VAL A 511 -22.93 37.02 -20.05
N TYR A 512 -23.04 37.14 -18.73
CA TYR A 512 -24.21 37.62 -18.01
C TYR A 512 -23.87 38.89 -17.23
N ARG A 513 -24.84 39.81 -17.13
CA ARG A 513 -24.73 41.02 -16.31
C ARG A 513 -25.78 41.00 -15.21
N VAL A 514 -25.44 41.50 -14.02
CA VAL A 514 -26.42 41.66 -12.95
C VAL A 514 -27.55 42.58 -13.43
N GLY A 515 -28.79 42.20 -13.14
CA GLY A 515 -30.00 42.86 -13.62
C GLY A 515 -30.43 42.45 -15.03
N GLN A 516 -29.62 41.69 -15.76
CA GLN A 516 -30.03 41.16 -17.07
C GLN A 516 -31.25 40.26 -16.91
N GLN A 517 -32.24 40.44 -17.78
CA GLN A 517 -33.42 39.59 -17.88
C GLN A 517 -33.38 38.73 -19.14
N PHE A 518 -33.93 37.53 -19.07
CA PHE A 518 -34.12 36.65 -20.22
C PHE A 518 -35.37 35.77 -20.06
N ALA A 519 -35.95 35.36 -21.19
CA ALA A 519 -37.03 34.38 -21.20
C ALA A 519 -36.47 33.00 -20.84
N SER A 520 -36.97 32.38 -19.77
CA SER A 520 -36.49 31.07 -19.33
C SER A 520 -37.29 29.93 -19.94
N GLU A 521 -36.60 28.86 -20.33
CA GLU A 521 -37.24 27.58 -20.58
C GLU A 521 -37.29 26.77 -19.28
N LEU A 522 -38.50 26.54 -18.80
CA LEU A 522 -38.78 25.87 -17.54
C LEU A 522 -39.18 24.41 -17.79
N ALA A 523 -38.59 23.51 -17.02
CA ALA A 523 -39.02 22.11 -16.95
C ALA A 523 -39.06 21.64 -15.50
N MET A 524 -39.96 20.69 -15.22
CA MET A 524 -40.04 20.01 -13.93
C MET A 524 -39.70 18.52 -14.10
N PRO A 525 -38.43 18.17 -14.37
CA PRO A 525 -38.04 16.77 -14.48
C PRO A 525 -38.24 16.06 -13.13
N SER A 526 -38.80 14.86 -13.20
CA SER A 526 -38.72 13.87 -12.12
C SER A 526 -37.40 13.12 -12.19
N GLY A 527 -37.01 12.54 -11.06
CA GLY A 527 -35.91 11.62 -10.93
C GLY A 527 -36.18 10.68 -9.77
N GLU A 528 -35.31 9.70 -9.61
CA GLU A 528 -35.41 8.70 -8.55
C GLU A 528 -34.04 8.55 -7.89
N THR A 529 -33.99 8.44 -6.57
CA THR A 529 -32.73 8.19 -5.87
C THR A 529 -32.21 6.80 -6.23
N THR A 530 -30.92 6.68 -6.52
CA THR A 530 -30.30 5.39 -6.85
C THR A 530 -29.57 4.80 -5.65
N PRO A 531 -29.56 3.46 -5.49
CA PRO A 531 -28.74 2.81 -4.47
C PRO A 531 -27.24 3.06 -4.73
N PRO A 532 -26.38 2.93 -3.70
CA PRO A 532 -24.95 2.96 -3.91
C PRO A 532 -24.50 1.81 -4.83
N PRO A 533 -23.43 1.95 -5.62
CA PRO A 533 -22.89 0.83 -6.39
C PRO A 533 -22.25 -0.23 -5.48
N LEU A 534 -22.03 -1.43 -6.00
CA LEU A 534 -21.15 -2.41 -5.34
C LEU A 534 -19.75 -1.83 -5.13
N LEU A 535 -19.03 -2.36 -4.13
CA LEU A 535 -17.65 -1.95 -3.89
C LEU A 535 -16.76 -2.35 -5.06
N THR A 536 -15.99 -1.40 -5.59
CA THR A 536 -14.81 -1.72 -6.38
C THR A 536 -13.66 -2.16 -5.45
N GLU A 537 -12.64 -2.81 -6.00
CA GLU A 537 -11.43 -3.16 -5.24
C GLU A 537 -10.81 -1.91 -4.57
N ALA A 538 -10.73 -0.78 -5.29
CA ALA A 538 -10.23 0.46 -4.72
C ALA A 538 -11.13 1.09 -3.64
N ASP A 539 -12.43 0.76 -3.61
CA ASP A 539 -13.32 1.16 -2.51
C ASP A 539 -13.13 0.26 -1.30
N LEU A 540 -12.91 -1.05 -1.53
CA LEU A 540 -12.61 -2.02 -0.47
C LEU A 540 -11.29 -1.69 0.22
N ILE A 541 -10.23 -1.42 -0.53
CA ILE A 541 -8.93 -0.97 0.00
C ILE A 541 -9.10 0.32 0.82
N ALA A 542 -9.91 1.27 0.34
CA ALA A 542 -10.17 2.51 1.07
C ALA A 542 -10.94 2.27 2.39
N LEU A 543 -11.83 1.28 2.45
CA LEU A 543 -12.49 0.88 3.69
C LEU A 543 -11.52 0.18 4.65
N MET A 544 -10.67 -0.71 4.14
CA MET A 544 -9.65 -1.39 4.93
C MET A 544 -8.68 -0.39 5.60
N ASP A 545 -8.11 0.54 4.82
CA ASP A 545 -7.24 1.62 5.33
C ASP A 545 -7.98 2.53 6.33
N LYS A 546 -9.22 2.93 6.03
CA LYS A 546 -10.03 3.75 6.94
C LYS A 546 -10.25 3.08 8.31
N HIS A 547 -10.39 1.76 8.34
CA HIS A 547 -10.66 0.98 9.54
C HIS A 547 -9.40 0.39 10.19
N GLY A 548 -8.22 0.59 9.58
CA GLY A 548 -6.93 0.13 10.11
C GLY A 548 -6.77 -1.39 10.08
N ILE A 549 -7.27 -2.04 9.02
CA ILE A 549 -7.04 -3.47 8.75
C ILE A 549 -6.25 -3.61 7.43
N GLY A 550 -5.34 -4.57 7.36
CA GLY A 550 -4.49 -4.80 6.18
C GLY A 550 -3.35 -3.80 5.96
N GLU A 551 -3.02 -2.98 6.97
CA GLU A 551 -1.98 -1.93 6.87
C GLU A 551 -0.58 -2.47 6.49
N TRP A 552 -0.22 -3.70 6.88
CA TRP A 552 1.18 -4.17 6.86
C TRP A 552 1.55 -5.04 5.67
N LEU A 553 0.62 -5.83 5.13
CA LEU A 553 0.87 -6.74 4.01
C LEU A 553 0.50 -6.12 2.65
N GLY A 554 -0.08 -4.91 2.66
CA GLY A 554 -0.84 -4.38 1.54
C GLY A 554 -2.20 -5.08 1.43
N ALA A 555 -3.24 -4.31 1.14
CA ALA A 555 -4.60 -4.82 1.02
C ALA A 555 -4.77 -5.86 -0.10
N ALA A 556 -3.75 -6.02 -0.96
CA ALA A 556 -3.67 -7.06 -1.98
C ALA A 556 -3.47 -8.50 -1.44
N THR A 557 -2.97 -8.66 -0.21
CA THR A 557 -2.58 -9.96 0.35
C THR A 557 -3.67 -10.55 1.24
N ASP A 558 -4.46 -9.69 1.89
CA ASP A 558 -5.63 -10.00 2.73
C ASP A 558 -6.92 -10.04 1.90
#